data_AF-A0A922LD31-F1
#
_entry.id   AF-A0A922LD31-F1
#
_cell.length_a   1.000
_cell.length_b   1.000
_cell.length_c   1.000
_cell.angle_alpha   90.00
_cell.angle_beta   90.00
_cell.angle_gamma   90.00
#
_symmetry.space_group_name_H-M   'P 1'
#
loop_
_entity.id
_entity.type
_entity.pdbx_description
1 polymer ?
#
loop_
_entity_poly.entity_id
_entity_poly.type
_entity_poly.pdbx_seq_one_letter_code
_entity_poly.pdbx_strand_id
1 'polypeptide(L)'
;MSTSNILLVTGRPGIGKTTLVSHVFEELLKNGIQAVGFKTEEVRQFYSGKSTRFGFDVVLFDSSRTYPRASLARLINHSSQQVQHQPRVGQYLVNISSFESLAIPCLQVS
;
A
#
# COMPACT_ATOMS: atom_id res chain seq x y z
N MET A 1 -22.60 -1.76 21.75
CA MET A 1 -21.40 -1.97 20.90
C MET A 1 -21.85 -1.86 19.46
N SER A 2 -21.29 -0.92 18.69
CA SER A 2 -21.57 -0.85 17.24
C SER A 2 -20.99 -2.10 16.58
N THR A 3 -21.82 -2.87 15.87
CA THR A 3 -21.36 -4.03 15.10
C THR A 3 -20.62 -3.53 13.87
N SER A 4 -19.30 -3.66 13.86
CA SER A 4 -18.50 -3.41 12.67
C SER A 4 -18.78 -4.50 11.64
N ASN A 5 -19.36 -4.12 10.50
CA ASN A 5 -19.50 -5.02 9.37
C ASN A 5 -18.15 -5.13 8.66
N ILE A 6 -17.55 -6.32 8.66
CA ILE A 6 -16.26 -6.58 8.01
C ILE A 6 -16.53 -7.31 6.69
N LEU A 7 -16.07 -6.71 5.58
CA LEU A 7 -16.05 -7.36 4.28
C LEU A 7 -14.62 -7.83 3.95
N LEU A 8 -14.46 -9.14 3.73
CA LEU A 8 -13.19 -9.74 3.32
C LEU A 8 -13.30 -10.25 1.88
N VAL A 9 -12.47 -9.69 0.98
CA VAL A 9 -12.41 -10.12 -0.43
C VAL A 9 -11.28 -11.14 -0.60
N THR A 10 -11.60 -12.35 -1.08
CA THR A 10 -10.64 -13.45 -1.25
C THR A 10 -10.57 -13.93 -2.71
N GLY A 11 -9.53 -14.69 -3.05
CA GLY A 11 -9.33 -15.23 -4.40
C GLY A 11 -7.87 -15.28 -4.83
N ARG A 12 -7.59 -15.99 -5.93
CA ARG A 12 -6.23 -16.18 -6.47
C ARG A 12 -5.53 -14.83 -6.76
N PRO A 13 -4.18 -14.75 -6.68
CA PRO A 13 -3.45 -13.59 -7.14
C PRO A 13 -3.81 -13.22 -8.59
N GLY A 14 -3.84 -11.93 -8.92
CA GLY A 14 -4.15 -11.46 -10.28
C GLY A 14 -5.63 -11.46 -10.68
N ILE A 15 -6.56 -11.93 -9.84
CA ILE A 15 -8.00 -11.99 -10.17
C ILE A 15 -8.75 -10.64 -10.12
N GLY A 16 -8.05 -9.52 -9.87
CA GLY A 16 -8.66 -8.20 -9.83
C GLY A 16 -9.21 -7.72 -8.49
N LYS A 17 -8.84 -8.34 -7.35
CA LYS A 17 -9.28 -7.90 -6.01
C LYS A 17 -8.99 -6.42 -5.72
N THR A 18 -7.77 -5.97 -5.98
CA THR A 18 -7.38 -4.56 -5.79
C THR A 18 -8.16 -3.65 -6.72
N THR A 19 -8.44 -4.10 -7.95
CA THR A 19 -9.27 -3.38 -8.92
C THR A 19 -10.70 -3.21 -8.41
N LEU A 20 -11.31 -4.30 -7.92
CA LEU A 20 -12.65 -4.27 -7.32
C LEU A 20 -12.72 -3.26 -6.16
N VAL A 21 -11.80 -3.36 -5.19
CA VAL A 21 -11.79 -2.47 -4.03
C VAL A 21 -11.58 -1.00 -4.45
N SER A 22 -10.72 -0.76 -5.45
CA SER A 22 -10.50 0.60 -5.98
C SER A 22 -11.78 1.18 -6.59
N HIS A 23 -12.50 0.40 -7.41
CA HIS A 23 -13.76 0.85 -7.99
C HIS A 23 -14.85 1.07 -6.94
N VAL A 24 -14.95 0.22 -5.92
CA VAL A 24 -15.89 0.43 -4.82
C VAL A 24 -15.60 1.77 -4.14
N PHE A 25 -14.33 2.07 -3.88
CA PHE A 25 -13.95 3.35 -3.26
C PHE A 25 -14.32 4.56 -4.13
N GLU A 26 -14.02 4.49 -5.44
CA GLU A 26 -14.40 5.52 -6.41
C GLU A 26 -15.92 5.74 -6.42
N GLU A 27 -16.70 4.66 -6.38
CA GLU A 27 -18.16 4.74 -6.39
C GLU A 27 -18.71 5.34 -5.10
N LEU A 28 -18.17 4.97 -3.94
CA LEU A 28 -18.55 5.58 -2.67
C LEU A 28 -18.35 7.10 -2.69
N LEU A 29 -17.19 7.55 -3.16
CA LEU A 29 -16.89 8.98 -3.29
C LEU A 29 -17.85 9.70 -4.26
N LYS A 30 -18.14 9.11 -5.42
CA LYS A 30 -19.11 9.69 -6.39
C LYS A 30 -20.50 9.86 -5.78
N ASN A 31 -20.89 8.97 -4.88
CA ASN A 31 -22.17 9.03 -4.17
C ASN A 31 -22.11 9.90 -2.90
N GLY A 32 -21.04 10.68 -2.70
CA GLY A 32 -20.87 11.58 -1.55
C GLY A 32 -20.60 10.86 -0.23
N ILE A 33 -20.28 9.56 -0.26
CA ILE A 33 -19.93 8.80 0.93
C ILE A 33 -18.44 8.98 1.19
N GLN A 34 -18.11 9.58 2.32
CA GLN A 34 -16.72 9.69 2.75
C GLN A 34 -16.16 8.31 3.06
N ALA A 35 -15.12 7.92 2.34
CA ALA A 35 -14.37 6.72 2.57
C ALA A 35 -12.89 7.09 2.73
N VAL A 36 -12.16 6.33 3.54
CA VAL A 36 -10.71 6.49 3.72
C VAL A 36 -10.03 5.13 3.63
N GLY A 37 -8.76 5.15 3.26
CA GLY A 37 -7.94 3.95 3.20
C GLY A 37 -6.82 4.06 2.18
N PHE A 38 -6.14 2.94 2.00
CA PHE A 38 -5.02 2.83 1.09
C PHE A 38 -4.97 1.47 0.42
N LYS A 39 -4.24 1.41 -0.68
CA LYS A 39 -3.84 0.18 -1.37
C LYS A 39 -2.33 0.07 -1.44
N THR A 40 -1.84 -1.12 -1.73
CA THR A 40 -0.42 -1.35 -2.03
C THR A 40 -0.22 -1.49 -3.52
N GLU A 41 0.81 -0.84 -4.06
CA GLU A 41 1.18 -0.95 -5.47
C GLU A 41 2.58 -1.54 -5.64
N GLU A 42 2.74 -2.38 -6.66
CA GLU A 42 4.03 -2.97 -7.01
C GLU A 42 4.92 -1.94 -7.72
N VAL A 43 6.12 -1.74 -7.19
CA VAL A 43 7.14 -0.87 -7.80
C VAL A 43 8.12 -1.74 -8.59
N ARG A 44 8.25 -1.45 -9.89
CA ARG A 44 9.18 -2.15 -10.78
C ARG A 44 10.25 -1.20 -11.30
N GLN A 45 11.49 -1.68 -11.38
CA GLN A 45 12.56 -1.01 -12.11
C GLN A 45 12.75 -1.68 -13.48
N PHE A 46 12.96 -0.85 -14.49
CA PHE A 46 13.26 -1.28 -15.85
C PHE A 46 14.74 -1.05 -16.13
N TYR A 47 15.47 -2.12 -16.44
CA TYR A 47 16.86 -2.06 -16.84
C TYR A 47 17.10 -3.05 -17.97
N SER A 48 17.74 -2.60 -19.06
CA SER A 48 18.11 -3.43 -20.22
C SER A 48 17.00 -4.37 -20.71
N GLY A 49 15.77 -3.86 -20.83
CA GLY A 49 14.61 -4.62 -21.31
C GLY A 49 13.99 -5.61 -20.32
N LYS A 50 14.48 -5.70 -19.08
CA LYS A 50 13.92 -6.53 -18.01
C LYS A 50 13.23 -5.67 -16.96
N SER A 51 12.06 -6.12 -16.52
CA SER A 51 11.31 -5.50 -15.42
C SER A 51 11.47 -6.33 -14.15
N THR A 52 12.11 -5.75 -13.14
CA THR A 52 12.32 -6.42 -11.85
C THR A 52 11.51 -5.72 -10.77
N ARG A 53 10.80 -6.49 -9.94
CA ARG A 53 10.07 -5.95 -8.80
C ARG A 53 11.03 -5.41 -7.75
N PHE A 54 11.13 -4.09 -7.71
CA PHE A 54 11.98 -3.33 -6.80
C PHE A 54 11.37 -3.16 -5.41
N GLY A 55 10.06 -3.24 -5.27
CA GLY A 55 9.40 -3.17 -3.98
C GLY A 55 7.90 -2.90 -4.06
N PHE A 56 7.36 -2.31 -2.99
CA PHE A 56 5.96 -1.97 -2.86
C PHE A 56 5.80 -0.58 -2.24
N ASP A 57 4.81 0.15 -2.70
CA ASP A 57 4.37 1.42 -2.11
C ASP A 57 3.01 1.26 -1.46
N VAL A 58 2.76 2.10 -0.45
CA VAL A 58 1.39 2.43 -0.03
C VAL A 58 0.93 3.64 -0.81
N VAL A 59 -0.30 3.58 -1.30
CA VAL A 59 -0.97 4.64 -2.05
C VAL A 59 -2.33 4.87 -1.42
N LEU A 60 -2.59 6.09 -0.96
CA LEU A 60 -3.89 6.48 -0.43
C LEU A 60 -4.93 6.46 -1.55
N PHE A 61 -6.16 6.09 -1.22
CA PHE A 61 -7.28 6.25 -2.14
C PHE A 61 -7.71 7.72 -2.28
N ASP A 62 -7.52 8.51 -1.22
CA ASP A 62 -7.73 9.95 -1.24
C ASP A 62 -6.51 10.68 -1.79
N SER A 63 -6.68 11.39 -2.90
CA SER A 63 -5.66 12.21 -3.57
C SER A 63 -5.60 13.66 -3.08
N SER A 64 -6.42 14.03 -2.08
CA SER A 64 -6.41 15.39 -1.50
C SER A 64 -5.08 15.78 -0.86
N ARG A 65 -4.27 14.78 -0.46
CA ARG A 65 -2.91 15.01 0.08
C ARG A 65 -1.92 15.28 -1.05
N THR A 66 -1.04 16.26 -0.83
CA THR A 66 0.06 16.59 -1.74
C THR A 66 0.96 15.40 -2.07
N TYR A 67 1.12 14.46 -1.11
CA TYR A 67 1.92 13.25 -1.27
C TYR A 67 1.12 12.01 -0.86
N PRO A 68 0.34 11.39 -1.77
CA PRO A 68 -0.51 10.25 -1.46
C PRO A 68 0.23 8.91 -1.52
N ARG A 69 1.56 8.91 -1.55
CA ARG A 69 2.39 7.72 -1.76
C ARG A 69 3.60 7.68 -0.83
N ALA A 70 3.89 6.52 -0.28
CA ALA A 70 5.05 6.27 0.56
C ALA A 70 5.64 4.88 0.32
N SER A 71 6.93 4.70 0.60
CA SER A 71 7.59 3.41 0.45
C SER A 71 7.14 2.45 1.55
N LEU A 72 6.61 1.29 1.16
CA LEU A 72 6.28 0.22 2.11
C LEU A 72 7.46 -0.72 2.29
N ALA A 73 7.98 -1.22 1.18
CA ALA A 73 9.10 -2.16 1.21
C ALA A 73 9.95 -2.06 -0.06
N ARG A 74 11.25 -2.34 0.06
CA ARG A 74 12.23 -2.28 -1.04
C ARG A 74 13.20 -3.44 -1.02
N LEU A 75 13.76 -3.79 -2.17
CA LEU A 75 14.86 -4.74 -2.27
C LEU A 75 16.07 -4.23 -1.49
N ILE A 76 16.76 -5.17 -0.85
CA ILE A 76 18.01 -4.90 -0.15
C ILE A 76 19.14 -4.91 -1.19
N ASN A 77 19.77 -3.77 -1.44
CA ASN A 77 21.09 -3.74 -2.05
C ASN A 77 22.08 -4.00 -0.91
N HIS A 78 22.80 -5.12 -0.96
CA HIS A 78 23.63 -5.61 0.14
C HIS A 78 24.59 -4.54 0.70
N SER A 79 24.89 -4.66 2.00
CA SER A 79 26.02 -4.05 2.75
C SER A 79 25.76 -2.84 3.65
N SER A 80 24.85 -2.94 4.62
CA SER A 80 25.03 -2.18 5.87
C SER A 80 24.56 -2.98 7.09
N GLN A 81 25.36 -2.97 8.16
CA GLN A 81 25.06 -3.65 9.43
C GLN A 81 23.73 -3.17 10.03
N GLN A 82 23.32 -1.92 9.74
CA GLN A 82 22.05 -1.32 10.14
C GLN A 82 20.82 -2.05 9.59
N VAL A 83 20.93 -2.81 8.50
CA VAL A 83 19.82 -3.57 7.92
C VAL A 83 19.49 -4.82 8.73
N GLN A 84 20.43 -5.35 9.55
CA GLN A 84 20.23 -6.61 10.29
C GLN A 84 19.04 -6.62 11.25
N HIS A 85 18.70 -5.46 11.84
CA HIS A 85 17.63 -5.37 12.84
C HIS A 85 16.29 -4.83 12.30
N GLN A 86 16.19 -4.55 11.01
CA GLN A 86 14.97 -4.06 10.42
C GLN A 86 14.04 -5.21 9.97
N PRO A 87 12.71 -5.07 10.15
CA PRO A 87 11.74 -6.10 9.77
C PRO A 87 11.68 -6.33 8.26
N ARG A 88 11.39 -7.57 7.87
CA ARG A 88 11.52 -8.05 6.48
C ARG A 88 10.40 -9.02 6.11
N VAL A 89 10.08 -9.05 4.82
CA VAL A 89 9.22 -10.08 4.21
C VAL A 89 9.93 -10.63 2.99
N GLY A 90 10.45 -11.85 3.09
CA GLY A 90 11.32 -12.43 2.07
C GLY A 90 12.55 -11.55 1.82
N GLN A 91 12.76 -11.14 0.57
CA GLN A 91 13.88 -10.27 0.15
C GLN A 91 13.63 -8.76 0.36
N TYR A 92 12.46 -8.37 0.86
CA TYR A 92 12.08 -6.97 0.99
C TYR A 92 12.24 -6.48 2.42
N LEU A 93 12.96 -5.36 2.57
CA LEU A 93 13.07 -4.61 3.83
C LEU A 93 11.84 -3.73 4.00
N VAL A 94 11.18 -3.79 5.16
CA VAL A 94 9.98 -3.02 5.45
C VAL A 94 10.37 -1.65 6.02
N ASN A 95 9.91 -0.58 5.39
CA ASN A 95 10.09 0.77 5.88
C ASN A 95 8.90 1.18 6.76
N ILE A 96 8.95 0.80 8.04
CA ILE A 96 7.88 1.07 9.00
C ILE A 96 7.60 2.57 9.11
N SER A 97 8.62 3.40 9.32
CA SER A 97 8.46 4.85 9.49
C SER A 97 7.78 5.50 8.27
N SER A 98 8.20 5.12 7.06
CA SER A 98 7.57 5.61 5.83
C SER A 98 6.13 5.11 5.69
N PHE A 99 5.83 3.88 6.08
CA PHE A 99 4.46 3.36 6.07
C PHE A 99 3.57 4.12 7.06
N GLU A 100 3.99 4.20 8.32
CA GLU A 100 3.18 4.75 9.42
C GLU A 100 2.86 6.23 9.23
N SER A 101 3.84 7.02 8.75
CA SER A 101 3.65 8.45 8.49
C SER A 101 2.55 8.76 7.46
N LEU A 102 2.20 7.81 6.59
CA LEU A 102 1.14 7.98 5.58
C LEU A 102 -0.12 7.18 5.91
N ALA A 103 0.02 5.90 6.24
CA ALA A 103 -1.09 4.96 6.37
C ALA A 103 -1.90 5.17 7.65
N ILE A 104 -1.25 5.42 8.79
CA ILE A 104 -1.95 5.58 10.07
C ILE A 104 -2.83 6.83 10.07
N PRO A 105 -2.33 8.04 9.69
CA PRO A 105 -3.16 9.23 9.64
C PRO A 105 -4.33 9.12 8.66
N CYS A 106 -4.23 8.25 7.65
CA CYS A 106 -5.33 8.03 6.71
C CYS A 106 -6.50 7.26 7.34
N LEU A 107 -6.25 6.38 8.31
CA LEU A 107 -7.28 5.58 8.97
C LEU A 107 -7.92 6.29 10.17
N GLN A 108 -7.33 7.39 10.64
CA GLN A 108 -7.88 8.21 11.70
C GLN A 108 -8.96 9.13 11.11
N VAL A 109 -10.18 8.59 10.98
CA VAL A 109 -11.36 9.38 10.58
C VAL A 109 -11.65 10.40 11.68
N SER A 110 -11.75 11.68 11.30
CA SER A 110 -12.21 12.78 12.16
C SER A 110 -13.69 13.04 11.92
#